data_AF-D2ZSV9-F1
#
_entry.id   AF-D2ZSV9-F1
#
_cell.length_a   1.000
_cell.length_b   1.000
_cell.length_c   1.000
_cell.angle_alpha   90.00
_cell.angle_beta   90.00
_cell.angle_gamma   90.00
#
_symmetry.space_group_name_H-M   'P 1'
#
loop_
_entity.id
_entity.type
_entity.pdbx_description
1 polymer ?
#
loop_
_entity_poly.entity_id
_entity_poly.type
_entity_poly.pdbx_seq_one_letter_code
_entity_poly.pdbx_strand_id
1 'polypeptide(L)'
;MFDFGLGELLLVGIVALIVLGPERLPEAARTAGRLIGKLQRLVSSVKQEFNTQVELEELRKAKQEFEAAAAQVRDSLKETGTDMQDNLHDISDGLKPWERLPAQRTPADFGLDEHGNPLPSLSAEVSDDPAVYTSSENAMAQAYIPTDAVETDTPAESEQDRAWREYLTGSAAPVSNVVEVSYIDTSADAPMLHITSLKKQAMNRKRDLRPKFHAKPKLRVRKK
;
A
#
# COMPACT_ATOMS: atom_id res chain seq x y z
N MET A 1 -21.92 25.58 8.47
CA MET A 1 -22.51 25.40 7.13
C MET A 1 -21.42 25.75 6.13
N PHE A 2 -21.03 24.84 5.26
CA PHE A 2 -19.97 25.10 4.26
C PHE A 2 -20.64 25.73 3.05
N ASP A 3 -20.38 27.02 2.84
CA ASP A 3 -20.81 27.71 1.64
C ASP A 3 -19.96 27.26 0.46
N PHE A 4 -20.61 26.89 -0.65
CA PHE A 4 -19.94 26.61 -1.92
C PHE A 4 -19.58 27.92 -2.63
N GLY A 5 -18.87 28.80 -1.92
CA GLY A 5 -18.41 30.08 -2.42
C GLY A 5 -17.15 29.95 -3.27
N LEU A 6 -16.82 31.03 -3.98
CA LEU A 6 -15.55 31.12 -4.72
C LEU A 6 -14.34 31.06 -3.78
N GLY A 7 -14.46 31.55 -2.54
CA GLY A 7 -13.38 31.55 -1.55
C GLY A 7 -13.02 30.15 -1.07
N GLU A 8 -14.03 29.35 -0.72
CA GLU A 8 -13.87 27.96 -0.30
C GLU A 8 -13.35 27.09 -1.45
N LEU A 9 -13.84 27.31 -2.67
CA LEU A 9 -13.33 26.63 -3.86
C LEU A 9 -11.84 26.93 -4.08
N LEU A 10 -11.42 28.18 -3.90
CA LEU A 10 -10.03 28.59 -4.01
C LEU A 10 -9.17 27.96 -2.91
N LEU A 11 -9.66 27.94 -1.66
CA LEU A 11 -8.96 27.29 -0.54
C LEU A 11 -8.77 25.79 -0.80
N VAL A 12 -9.82 25.07 -1.19
CA VAL A 12 -9.74 23.65 -1.55
C VAL A 12 -8.82 23.45 -2.75
N GLY A 13 -8.85 24.35 -3.73
CA GLY A 13 -7.93 24.36 -4.87
C GLY A 13 -6.47 24.45 -4.42
N ILE A 14 -6.13 25.36 -3.50
CA ILE A 14 -4.78 25.50 -2.95
C ILE A 14 -4.37 24.23 -2.20
N VAL A 15 -5.23 23.70 -1.33
CA VAL A 15 -4.94 22.48 -0.57
C VAL A 15 -4.71 21.30 -1.52
N ALA A 16 -5.56 21.15 -2.54
CA ALA A 16 -5.40 20.13 -3.56
C ALA A 16 -4.12 20.30 -4.37
N LEU A 17 -3.69 21.54 -4.68
CA LEU A 17 -2.42 21.81 -5.36
C LEU A 17 -1.22 21.38 -4.52
N ILE A 18 -1.26 21.59 -3.20
CA ILE A 18 -0.17 21.21 -2.29
C ILE A 18 -0.11 19.69 -2.14
N VAL A 19 -1.26 19.04 -1.93
CA VAL A 19 -1.32 17.61 -1.64
C VAL A 19 -1.08 16.75 -2.89
N LEU A 20 -1.76 17.09 -4.00
CA LEU A 20 -1.72 16.29 -5.22
C LEU A 20 -0.66 16.79 -6.21
N GLY A 21 -0.30 18.07 -6.12
CA GLY A 21 0.63 18.74 -7.03
C GLY A 21 -0.09 19.47 -8.18
N PRO A 22 0.48 20.60 -8.66
CA PRO A 22 -0.10 21.41 -9.74
C PRO A 22 -0.23 20.68 -11.08
N GLU A 23 0.60 19.67 -11.32
CA GLU A 23 0.59 18.90 -12.56
C GLU A 23 -0.52 17.84 -12.59
N ARG A 24 -0.87 17.28 -11.42
CA ARG A 24 -1.78 16.14 -11.31
C ARG A 24 -3.22 16.51 -11.00
N LEU A 25 -3.46 17.65 -10.35
CA LEU A 25 -4.80 18.20 -10.14
C LEU A 25 -5.61 18.33 -11.44
N PRO A 26 -5.11 18.95 -12.53
CA PRO A 26 -5.88 19.07 -13.77
C PRO A 26 -6.19 17.71 -14.41
N GLU A 27 -5.30 16.73 -14.28
CA GLU A 27 -5.52 15.37 -14.77
C GLU A 27 -6.62 14.65 -13.98
N ALA A 28 -6.60 14.77 -12.65
CA ALA A 28 -7.64 14.22 -11.77
C ALA A 28 -9.00 14.88 -12.03
N ALA A 29 -9.05 16.21 -12.14
CA ALA A 29 -10.27 16.95 -12.45
C ALA A 29 -10.86 16.56 -13.81
N ARG A 30 -10.01 16.36 -14.83
CA ARG A 30 -10.44 15.86 -16.15
C ARG A 30 -11.03 14.46 -16.06
N THR A 31 -10.43 13.59 -15.27
CA THR A 31 -10.89 12.22 -15.09
C THR A 31 -12.22 12.19 -14.35
N ALA A 32 -12.32 12.89 -13.23
CA ALA A 32 -13.56 13.07 -12.47
C ALA A 32 -14.66 13.70 -13.34
N GLY A 33 -14.35 14.76 -14.08
CA GLY A 33 -15.29 15.42 -14.99
C GLY A 33 -15.80 14.47 -16.09
N ARG A 34 -14.95 13.60 -16.64
CA ARG A 34 -15.38 12.57 -17.61
C ARG A 34 -16.32 11.55 -16.97
N LEU A 35 -16.08 11.15 -15.73
CA LEU A 35 -16.95 10.21 -15.00
C LEU A 35 -18.31 10.85 -14.68
N ILE A 36 -18.29 12.07 -14.13
CA ILE A 36 -19.49 12.85 -13.83
C ILE A 36 -20.30 13.10 -15.11
N GLY A 37 -19.64 13.49 -16.21
CA GLY A 37 -20.32 13.72 -17.49
C GLY A 37 -20.99 12.45 -18.06
N LYS A 38 -20.35 11.29 -17.90
CA LYS A 38 -20.95 10.00 -18.28
C LYS A 38 -22.18 9.67 -17.41
N LEU A 39 -22.07 9.90 -16.10
CA LEU A 39 -23.18 9.67 -15.18
C LEU A 39 -24.35 10.61 -15.46
N GLN A 40 -24.09 11.90 -15.68
CA GLN A 40 -25.12 12.88 -16.03
C GLN A 40 -25.87 12.48 -17.31
N ARG A 41 -25.16 11.96 -18.31
CA ARG A 41 -25.78 11.45 -19.54
C ARG A 41 -26.66 10.22 -19.28
N LEU A 42 -26.20 9.28 -18.45
CA LEU A 42 -26.99 8.12 -18.04
C LEU A 42 -28.26 8.55 -17.30
N VAL A 43 -28.13 9.44 -16.32
CA VAL A 43 -29.25 10.01 -15.57
C VAL A 43 -30.22 10.73 -16.49
N SER A 44 -29.74 11.48 -17.49
CA SER A 44 -30.60 12.13 -18.47
C SER A 44 -31.40 11.14 -19.31
N SER A 45 -30.76 10.05 -19.76
CA SER A 45 -31.44 8.98 -20.53
C SER A 45 -32.52 8.29 -19.69
N VAL A 46 -32.17 7.95 -18.45
CA VAL A 46 -33.06 7.32 -17.48
C VAL A 46 -34.25 8.23 -17.14
N LYS A 47 -33.99 9.52 -16.89
CA LYS A 47 -35.05 10.52 -16.66
C LYS A 47 -35.99 10.65 -17.88
N GLN A 48 -35.47 10.52 -19.10
CA GLN A 48 -36.27 10.61 -20.32
C GLN A 48 -37.17 9.38 -20.52
N GLU A 49 -36.69 8.18 -20.17
CA GLU A 49 -37.54 6.97 -20.12
C GLU A 49 -38.60 7.07 -19.02
N PHE A 50 -38.22 7.48 -17.80
CA PHE A 50 -39.16 7.61 -16.68
C PHE A 50 -40.21 8.70 -16.91
N ASN A 51 -39.85 9.87 -17.47
CA ASN A 51 -40.81 10.95 -17.76
C ASN A 51 -41.88 10.56 -18.79
N THR A 52 -41.65 9.51 -19.58
CA THR A 52 -42.59 9.05 -20.62
C THR A 52 -43.64 8.07 -20.05
N GLN A 53 -43.42 7.49 -18.86
CA GLN A 53 -44.23 6.40 -18.27
C GLN A 53 -44.62 6.64 -16.79
N VAL A 54 -44.66 7.89 -16.31
CA VAL A 54 -44.76 8.18 -14.87
C VAL A 54 -46.05 7.66 -14.24
N GLU A 55 -45.94 6.56 -13.49
CA GLU A 55 -46.83 6.18 -12.41
C GLU A 55 -46.17 6.60 -11.08
N LEU A 56 -46.87 7.35 -10.23
CA LEU A 56 -46.33 7.95 -9.00
C LEU A 56 -45.82 6.91 -7.98
N GLU A 57 -46.24 5.66 -8.13
CA GLU A 57 -45.92 4.55 -7.23
C GLU A 57 -44.51 4.00 -7.46
N GLU A 58 -44.07 3.89 -8.73
CA GLU A 58 -42.72 3.44 -9.07
C GLU A 58 -41.64 4.46 -8.65
N LEU A 59 -41.93 5.76 -8.76
CA LEU A 59 -41.02 6.81 -8.29
C LEU A 59 -40.82 6.75 -6.77
N ARG A 60 -41.88 6.45 -6.00
CA ARG A 60 -41.79 6.30 -4.55
C ARG A 60 -40.92 5.10 -4.18
N LYS A 61 -41.10 3.96 -4.87
CA LYS A 61 -40.32 2.75 -4.65
C LYS A 61 -38.84 2.96 -4.99
N ALA A 62 -38.54 3.55 -6.15
CA ALA A 62 -37.16 3.86 -6.53
C ALA A 62 -36.49 4.85 -5.56
N LYS A 63 -37.24 5.85 -5.06
CA LYS A 63 -36.73 6.76 -4.04
C LYS A 63 -36.43 6.04 -2.73
N GLN A 64 -37.31 5.15 -2.27
CA GLN A 64 -37.08 4.35 -1.06
C GLN A 64 -35.88 3.41 -1.21
N GLU A 65 -35.73 2.75 -2.35
CA GLU A 65 -34.57 1.90 -2.63
C GLU A 65 -33.27 2.71 -2.66
N PHE A 66 -33.29 3.89 -3.28
CA PHE A 66 -32.14 4.79 -3.28
C PHE A 66 -31.81 5.34 -1.88
N GLU A 67 -32.83 5.70 -1.10
CA GLU A 67 -32.65 6.17 0.28
C GLU A 67 -32.09 5.07 1.19
N ALA A 68 -32.57 3.82 1.03
CA ALA A 68 -32.05 2.65 1.74
C ALA A 68 -30.59 2.34 1.33
N ALA A 69 -30.28 2.36 0.03
CA ALA A 69 -28.92 2.16 -0.46
C ALA A 69 -27.98 3.28 0.01
N ALA A 70 -28.43 4.53 -0.01
CA ALA A 70 -27.67 5.68 0.48
C ALA A 70 -27.44 5.60 1.99
N ALA A 71 -28.44 5.14 2.76
CA ALA A 71 -28.29 4.88 4.19
C ALA A 71 -27.23 3.80 4.44
N GLN A 72 -27.27 2.68 3.72
CA GLN A 72 -26.28 1.61 3.84
C GLN A 72 -24.86 2.10 3.52
N VAL A 73 -24.68 2.86 2.43
CA VAL A 73 -23.37 3.43 2.10
C VAL A 73 -22.89 4.38 3.20
N ARG A 74 -23.78 5.21 3.74
CA ARG A 74 -23.46 6.11 4.85
C ARG A 74 -23.06 5.34 6.10
N ASP A 75 -23.74 4.26 6.41
CA ASP A 75 -23.46 3.44 7.59
C ASP A 75 -22.13 2.70 7.42
N SER A 76 -21.85 2.12 6.24
CA SER A 76 -20.53 1.52 5.93
C SER A 76 -19.40 2.56 5.99
N LEU A 77 -19.62 3.80 5.53
CA LEU A 77 -18.63 4.87 5.64
C LEU A 77 -18.41 5.30 7.09
N LYS A 78 -19.47 5.33 7.92
CA LYS A 78 -19.34 5.63 9.36
C LYS A 78 -18.58 4.52 10.07
N GLU A 79 -18.91 3.27 9.80
CA GLU A 79 -18.23 2.09 10.36
C GLU A 79 -16.74 2.11 9.99
N THR A 80 -16.42 2.22 8.69
CA THR A 80 -15.03 2.35 8.22
C THR A 80 -14.32 3.57 8.84
N GLY A 81 -15.04 4.69 8.99
CA GLY A 81 -14.49 5.90 9.62
C GLY A 81 -14.19 5.72 11.10
N THR A 82 -15.06 5.03 11.84
CA THR A 82 -14.85 4.69 13.25
C THR A 82 -13.72 3.68 13.41
N ASP A 83 -13.68 2.62 12.60
CA ASP A 83 -12.58 1.64 12.61
C ASP A 83 -11.24 2.32 12.31
N MET A 84 -11.19 3.20 11.31
CA MET A 84 -9.98 3.98 10.99
C MET A 84 -9.59 4.91 12.14
N GLN A 85 -10.55 5.59 12.77
CA GLN A 85 -10.30 6.48 13.91
C GLN A 85 -9.73 5.70 15.11
N ASP A 86 -10.28 4.52 15.41
CA ASP A 86 -9.85 3.67 16.51
C ASP A 86 -8.45 3.10 16.27
N ASN A 87 -8.19 2.59 15.06
CA ASN A 87 -6.86 2.13 14.67
C ASN A 87 -5.82 3.27 14.69
N LEU A 88 -6.18 4.46 14.22
CA LEU A 88 -5.30 5.63 14.30
C LEU A 88 -5.04 6.06 15.75
N HIS A 89 -6.03 5.90 16.65
CA HIS A 89 -5.86 6.21 18.08
C HIS A 89 -4.88 5.24 18.74
N ASP A 90 -5.02 3.93 18.48
CA ASP A 90 -4.16 2.88 19.03
C ASP A 90 -2.71 3.03 18.54
N ILE A 91 -2.53 3.34 17.25
CA ILE A 91 -1.21 3.69 16.69
C ILE A 91 -0.67 4.97 17.34
N SER A 92 -1.51 6.00 17.55
CA SER A 92 -1.05 7.25 18.16
C SER A 92 -0.59 7.07 19.61
N ASP A 93 -1.25 6.21 20.39
CA ASP A 93 -0.84 5.88 21.75
C ASP A 93 0.42 5.00 21.78
N GLY A 94 0.55 4.07 20.82
CA GLY A 94 1.76 3.29 20.60
C GLY A 94 2.96 4.11 20.11
N LEU A 95 2.72 5.30 19.54
CA LEU A 95 3.76 6.21 19.06
C LEU A 95 4.15 7.32 20.05
N LYS A 96 3.49 7.45 21.21
CA LYS A 96 3.95 8.27 22.35
C LYS A 96 5.17 7.76 23.16
N PRO A 97 5.94 6.70 22.82
CA PRO A 97 7.16 6.34 23.56
C PRO A 97 8.19 7.47 23.67
N TRP A 98 8.19 8.43 22.73
CA TRP A 98 9.04 9.62 22.81
C TRP A 98 8.67 10.58 23.95
N GLU A 99 7.50 10.42 24.59
CA GLU A 99 7.08 11.21 25.76
C GLU A 99 7.58 10.60 27.08
N ARG A 100 8.07 9.35 27.03
CA ARG A 100 8.64 8.60 28.16
C ARG A 100 10.17 8.51 28.04
N LEU A 101 10.82 9.61 27.70
CA LEU A 101 12.28 9.64 27.75
C LEU A 101 12.73 9.45 29.20
N PRO A 102 13.63 8.50 29.50
CA PRO A 102 14.25 8.42 30.81
C PRO A 102 14.94 9.77 31.10
N ALA A 103 14.97 10.18 32.38
CA ALA A 103 15.71 11.37 32.79
C ALA A 103 17.09 11.36 32.14
N GLN A 104 17.43 12.41 31.39
CA GLN A 104 18.70 12.48 30.69
C GLN A 104 19.83 12.31 31.71
N ARG A 105 20.57 11.20 31.62
CA ARG A 105 21.73 10.92 32.45
C ARG A 105 22.79 11.99 32.15
N THR A 106 23.18 12.77 33.16
CA THR A 106 24.27 13.74 33.03
C THR A 106 25.62 13.02 33.13
N PRO A 107 26.72 13.58 32.61
CA PRO A 107 28.06 13.00 32.74
C PRO A 107 28.45 12.70 34.20
N ALA A 108 27.93 13.49 35.14
CA ALA A 108 28.14 13.33 36.57
C ALA A 108 27.59 12.01 37.15
N ASP A 109 26.52 11.45 36.56
CA ASP A 109 25.98 10.13 36.95
C ASP A 109 26.95 8.98 36.65
N PHE A 110 27.92 9.22 35.74
CA PHE A 110 28.99 8.28 35.40
C PHE A 110 30.31 8.64 36.10
N GLY A 111 30.29 9.59 37.04
CA GLY A 111 31.48 10.04 37.76
C GLY A 111 32.44 10.86 36.89
N LEU A 112 31.95 11.45 35.78
CA LEU A 112 32.75 12.26 34.87
C LEU A 112 32.31 13.73 34.93
N ASP A 113 33.26 14.65 34.82
CA ASP A 113 32.98 16.06 34.61
C ASP A 113 32.51 16.32 33.16
N GLU A 114 32.09 17.56 32.88
CA GLU A 114 31.64 17.98 31.54
C GLU A 114 32.71 17.85 30.45
N HIS A 115 33.96 17.60 30.82
CA HIS A 115 35.11 17.45 29.93
C HIS A 115 35.56 15.99 29.79
N GLY A 116 34.85 15.04 30.42
CA GLY A 116 35.14 13.60 30.37
C GLY A 116 36.24 13.13 31.31
N ASN A 117 36.64 13.95 32.28
CA ASN A 117 37.60 13.56 33.31
C ASN A 117 36.87 13.01 34.55
N PRO A 118 37.40 11.99 35.23
CA PRO A 118 36.79 11.48 36.45
C PRO A 118 36.73 12.56 37.54
N LEU A 119 35.57 12.70 38.18
CA LEU A 119 35.38 13.60 39.31
C LEU A 119 36.36 13.25 40.43
N PRO A 120 37.02 14.23 41.05
CA PRO A 120 37.96 14.01 42.14
C PRO A 120 37.20 13.68 43.43
N SER A 121 36.75 12.44 43.57
CA SER A 121 36.18 11.94 44.81
C SER A 121 36.36 10.44 44.96
N LEU A 122 37.61 10.03 45.22
CA LEU A 122 37.98 9.10 46.31
C LEU A 122 39.52 8.94 46.40
N SER A 123 40.28 10.03 46.49
CA SER A 123 41.74 9.99 46.73
C SER A 123 42.16 10.64 48.05
N ALA A 124 41.20 10.85 48.97
CA ALA A 124 41.47 11.40 50.29
C ALA A 124 41.12 10.41 51.41
N GLU A 125 41.49 9.14 51.26
CA GLU A 125 41.75 8.27 52.42
C GLU A 125 42.63 7.08 52.02
N VAL A 126 43.95 7.28 52.05
CA VAL A 126 44.93 6.20 52.26
C VAL A 126 46.02 6.77 53.16
N SER A 127 45.87 6.49 54.45
CA SER A 127 46.97 6.54 55.42
C SER A 127 47.93 5.38 55.15
N ASP A 128 49.22 5.70 55.24
CA ASP A 128 50.40 4.85 55.57
C ASP A 128 50.43 3.39 55.09
N ASP A 129 51.32 3.08 54.13
CA ASP A 129 52.57 2.30 54.35
C ASP A 129 53.28 2.02 53.00
N PRO A 130 54.62 2.07 52.90
CA PRO A 130 55.33 1.79 51.66
C PRO A 130 56.04 0.42 51.64
N ALA A 131 56.28 -0.03 50.39
CA ALA A 131 57.15 -1.13 49.97
C ALA A 131 56.49 -2.52 49.86
N VAL A 132 56.53 -3.10 48.65
CA VAL A 132 57.54 -4.11 48.26
C VAL A 132 57.31 -4.51 46.80
N TYR A 133 58.44 -4.66 46.09
CA TYR A 133 58.61 -5.19 44.74
C TYR A 133 57.99 -6.59 44.55
N THR A 134 57.58 -6.96 43.33
CA THR A 134 58.35 -7.84 42.42
C THR A 134 57.52 -8.31 41.22
N SER A 135 58.22 -8.41 40.09
CA SER A 135 57.81 -9.04 38.83
C SER A 135 57.63 -10.56 38.95
N SER A 136 57.23 -11.18 37.83
CA SER A 136 57.16 -12.63 37.53
C SER A 136 55.78 -13.25 37.85
N GLU A 137 55.24 -14.21 37.11
CA GLU A 137 55.73 -15.00 36.00
C GLU A 137 54.53 -15.61 35.27
N ASN A 138 54.82 -16.17 34.12
CA ASN A 138 53.94 -16.78 33.15
C ASN A 138 53.19 -18.01 33.70
N ALA A 139 51.86 -18.08 33.54
CA ALA A 139 51.10 -19.31 33.71
C ALA A 139 49.93 -19.39 32.71
N MET A 140 50.25 -19.87 31.51
CA MET A 140 49.54 -20.94 30.81
C MET A 140 48.04 -21.11 31.14
N ALA A 141 47.15 -20.74 30.22
CA ALA A 141 45.84 -21.37 30.11
C ALA A 141 45.43 -21.39 28.63
N GLN A 142 45.44 -22.61 28.08
CA GLN A 142 45.03 -22.96 26.74
C GLN A 142 43.55 -22.61 26.50
N ALA A 143 43.26 -22.09 25.32
CA ALA A 143 41.93 -22.01 24.77
C ALA A 143 41.37 -23.43 24.57
N TYR A 144 40.34 -23.78 25.32
CA TYR A 144 39.56 -25.00 25.15
C TYR A 144 38.21 -24.61 24.54
N ILE A 145 37.96 -25.04 23.31
CA ILE A 145 36.63 -25.01 22.68
C ILE A 145 35.96 -26.35 23.05
N PRO A 146 34.75 -26.36 23.63
CA PRO A 146 33.96 -27.57 23.69
C PRO A 146 32.97 -27.59 22.52
N THR A 147 33.25 -28.47 21.56
CA THR A 147 32.26 -29.07 20.66
C THR A 147 31.59 -30.26 21.34
N ASP A 148 30.29 -30.39 21.05
CA ASP A 148 29.43 -31.58 21.17
C ASP A 148 29.09 -32.11 22.57
N ALA A 149 27.84 -31.91 22.98
CA ALA A 149 26.88 -33.01 23.07
C ALA A 149 25.45 -32.51 23.38
N VAL A 150 24.51 -33.08 22.64
CA VAL A 150 23.06 -33.01 22.78
C VAL A 150 22.62 -33.60 24.13
N GLU A 151 21.81 -32.86 24.89
CA GLU A 151 20.64 -33.44 25.58
C GLU A 151 19.60 -32.37 25.92
N THR A 152 18.36 -32.82 25.87
CA THR A 152 17.10 -32.09 25.75
C THR A 152 16.58 -31.58 27.10
N ASP A 153 16.12 -30.33 27.15
CA ASP A 153 14.98 -29.98 28.02
C ASP A 153 14.15 -28.87 27.35
N THR A 154 12.86 -29.16 27.15
CA THR A 154 11.91 -28.34 26.39
C THR A 154 11.07 -27.51 27.37
N PRO A 155 11.08 -26.17 27.32
CA PRO A 155 9.89 -25.40 27.68
C PRO A 155 9.03 -25.27 26.42
N ALA A 156 7.72 -25.49 26.55
CA ALA A 156 6.75 -25.48 25.46
C ALA A 156 6.86 -24.23 24.56
N GLU A 157 7.52 -24.36 23.41
CA GLU A 157 7.55 -23.35 22.35
C GLU A 157 6.18 -23.32 21.64
N SER A 158 5.63 -22.11 21.49
CA SER A 158 4.35 -21.89 20.82
C SER A 158 4.48 -22.22 19.32
N GLU A 159 3.39 -22.70 18.69
CA GLU A 159 3.38 -23.01 17.25
C GLU A 159 3.82 -21.83 16.37
N GLN A 160 3.61 -20.61 16.88
CA GLN A 160 4.02 -19.37 16.25
C GLN A 160 5.55 -19.25 16.24
N ASP A 161 6.23 -19.53 17.35
CA ASP A 161 7.69 -19.47 17.42
C ASP A 161 8.36 -20.48 16.48
N ARG A 162 7.76 -21.67 16.30
CA ARG A 162 8.23 -22.66 15.30
C ARG A 162 8.07 -22.13 13.88
N ALA A 163 6.91 -21.56 13.55
CA ALA A 163 6.65 -21.02 12.21
C ALA A 163 7.59 -19.84 11.87
N TRP A 164 7.85 -18.95 12.84
CA TRP A 164 8.77 -17.83 12.66
C TRP A 164 10.22 -18.29 12.46
N ARG A 165 10.65 -19.35 13.16
CA ARG A 165 11.98 -19.95 12.96
C ARG A 165 12.11 -20.61 11.60
N GLU A 166 11.09 -21.34 11.15
CA GLU A 166 11.09 -21.96 9.82
C GLU A 166 11.15 -20.93 8.69
N TYR A 167 10.50 -19.77 8.83
CA TYR A 167 10.59 -18.69 7.85
C TYR A 167 11.98 -18.05 7.78
N LEU A 168 12.63 -17.84 8.94
CA LEU A 168 13.92 -17.17 9.02
C LEU A 168 15.12 -18.08 8.71
N THR A 169 15.01 -19.37 9.02
CA THR A 169 16.06 -20.37 8.75
C THR A 169 15.79 -21.20 7.50
N GLY A 170 14.66 -20.99 6.83
CA GLY A 170 14.32 -21.54 5.51
C GLY A 170 15.16 -20.94 4.37
N SER A 171 16.48 -20.94 4.52
CA SER A 171 17.45 -20.74 3.46
C SER A 171 18.16 -22.07 3.21
N ALA A 172 17.47 -22.95 2.49
CA ALA A 172 18.05 -24.11 1.85
C ALA A 172 17.77 -24.03 0.34
N ALA A 173 18.83 -24.24 -0.44
CA ALA A 173 18.89 -24.14 -1.89
C ALA A 173 17.71 -24.83 -2.63
N PRO A 174 17.35 -24.36 -3.83
CA PRO A 174 16.21 -24.88 -4.59
C PRO A 174 16.44 -26.33 -4.99
N VAL A 175 15.72 -27.26 -4.34
CA VAL A 175 15.52 -28.61 -4.83
C VAL A 175 14.54 -28.58 -6.00
N SER A 176 15.11 -28.70 -7.19
CA SER A 176 14.57 -29.24 -8.44
C SER A 176 13.15 -29.83 -8.37
N ASN A 177 12.15 -29.03 -8.76
CA ASN A 177 11.03 -29.53 -9.53
C ASN A 177 11.38 -29.31 -11.01
N VAL A 178 11.80 -30.39 -11.66
CA VAL A 178 12.04 -30.46 -13.10
C VAL A 178 10.69 -30.36 -13.81
N VAL A 179 10.37 -29.17 -14.30
CA VAL A 179 9.53 -29.01 -15.50
C VAL A 179 10.48 -28.55 -16.60
N GLU A 180 10.69 -29.44 -17.55
CA GLU A 180 11.64 -29.39 -18.64
C GLU A 180 11.38 -28.17 -19.55
N VAL A 181 12.21 -27.14 -19.45
CA VAL A 181 12.30 -26.06 -20.43
C VAL A 181 13.42 -26.43 -21.39
N SER A 182 13.06 -27.02 -22.54
CA SER A 182 14.01 -27.29 -23.62
C SER A 182 14.44 -25.97 -24.28
N TYR A 183 15.72 -25.67 -24.25
CA TYR A 183 16.33 -24.69 -25.16
C TYR A 183 16.43 -25.31 -26.55
N ILE A 184 15.66 -24.80 -27.51
CA ILE A 184 16.03 -24.89 -28.93
C ILE A 184 16.51 -23.52 -29.39
N ASP A 185 17.83 -23.41 -29.49
CA ASP A 185 18.45 -22.50 -30.44
C ASP A 185 18.29 -23.17 -31.82
N THR A 186 17.39 -22.64 -32.65
CA THR A 186 17.25 -23.04 -34.06
C THR A 186 16.70 -21.86 -34.83
N SER A 187 17.65 -21.19 -35.48
CA SER A 187 17.60 -20.64 -36.84
C SER A 187 16.22 -20.36 -37.43
N ALA A 188 16.05 -19.10 -37.84
CA ALA A 188 15.40 -18.62 -39.06
C ALA A 188 14.34 -19.53 -39.71
N ASP A 189 13.13 -18.96 -39.84
CA ASP A 189 12.04 -19.34 -40.74
C ASP A 189 10.87 -20.15 -40.12
N ALA A 190 9.88 -19.45 -39.51
CA ALA A 190 8.46 -19.86 -39.42
C ALA A 190 7.60 -18.85 -38.60
N PRO A 191 6.29 -18.72 -38.87
CA PRO A 191 5.57 -17.45 -38.71
C PRO A 191 5.01 -17.17 -37.32
N MET A 192 5.00 -15.89 -36.94
CA MET A 192 4.44 -15.38 -35.68
C MET A 192 2.94 -15.66 -35.56
N LEU A 193 2.57 -16.45 -34.54
CA LEU A 193 1.18 -16.68 -34.14
C LEU A 193 0.64 -15.43 -33.41
N HIS A 194 -0.01 -14.54 -34.16
CA HIS A 194 -0.69 -13.37 -33.61
C HIS A 194 -1.94 -13.76 -32.81
N ILE A 195 -1.85 -13.74 -31.47
CA ILE A 195 -3.03 -13.81 -30.59
C ILE A 195 -3.78 -12.48 -30.62
N THR A 196 -4.53 -12.22 -31.68
CA THR A 196 -5.39 -11.05 -31.72
C THR A 196 -6.54 -11.23 -30.73
N SER A 197 -6.71 -10.27 -29.83
CA SER A 197 -7.85 -10.17 -28.90
C SER A 197 -9.16 -10.64 -29.55
N LEU A 198 -9.91 -11.51 -28.85
CA LEU A 198 -11.23 -12.04 -29.28
C LEU A 198 -12.20 -10.93 -29.73
N LYS A 199 -12.12 -9.73 -29.13
CA LYS A 199 -12.88 -8.55 -29.53
C LYS A 199 -12.53 -8.05 -30.94
N LYS A 200 -11.24 -8.13 -31.31
CA LYS A 200 -10.73 -7.74 -32.64
C LYS A 200 -11.13 -8.76 -33.70
N GLN A 201 -11.17 -10.05 -33.36
CA GLN A 201 -11.65 -11.11 -34.24
C GLN A 201 -13.17 -11.03 -34.47
N ALA A 202 -13.95 -10.72 -33.42
CA ALA A 202 -15.38 -10.48 -33.51
C ALA A 202 -15.73 -9.23 -34.33
N MET A 203 -14.97 -8.14 -34.17
CA MET A 203 -15.10 -6.95 -35.01
C MET A 203 -14.73 -7.21 -36.47
N ASN A 204 -13.77 -8.10 -36.75
CA ASN A 204 -13.41 -8.46 -38.12
C ASN A 204 -14.54 -9.19 -38.85
N ARG A 205 -15.15 -10.16 -38.19
CA ARG A 205 -16.30 -10.90 -38.74
C ARG A 205 -17.47 -10.00 -39.13
N LYS A 206 -17.73 -8.94 -38.35
CA LYS A 206 -18.84 -7.99 -38.62
C LYS A 206 -18.57 -7.01 -39.77
N ARG A 207 -17.31 -6.73 -40.14
CA ARG A 207 -17.01 -5.82 -41.26
C ARG A 207 -17.13 -6.49 -42.63
N ASP A 208 -16.86 -7.78 -42.70
CA ASP A 208 -16.94 -8.54 -43.97
C ASP A 208 -18.38 -8.90 -44.36
N LEU A 209 -19.31 -8.90 -43.40
CA LEU A 209 -20.73 -9.20 -43.62
C LEU A 209 -21.57 -8.00 -44.10
N ARG A 210 -20.97 -6.82 -44.31
CA ARG A 210 -21.71 -5.70 -44.91
C ARG A 210 -21.86 -5.95 -46.42
N PRO A 211 -23.09 -6.02 -46.96
CA PRO A 211 -23.28 -6.21 -48.40
C PRO A 211 -22.64 -5.05 -49.16
N LYS A 212 -21.63 -5.35 -49.99
CA LYS A 212 -20.90 -4.38 -50.83
C LYS A 212 -21.72 -3.88 -52.04
N PHE A 213 -23.03 -4.10 -52.04
CA PHE A 213 -23.88 -3.70 -53.17
C PHE A 213 -24.30 -2.23 -53.02
N HIS A 214 -23.57 -1.35 -53.68
CA HIS A 214 -24.00 0.02 -53.89
C HIS A 214 -24.92 0.06 -55.11
N ALA A 215 -26.21 0.32 -54.88
CA ALA A 215 -27.16 0.56 -55.97
C ALA A 215 -26.66 1.76 -56.78
N LYS A 216 -26.26 1.54 -58.04
CA LYS A 216 -25.84 2.62 -58.93
C LYS A 216 -27.04 3.55 -59.16
N PRO A 217 -26.94 4.85 -58.87
CA PRO A 217 -28.04 5.77 -59.12
C PRO A 217 -28.30 5.84 -60.63
N LYS A 218 -29.50 5.42 -61.06
CA LYS A 218 -29.95 5.59 -62.44
C LYS A 218 -30.29 7.05 -62.65
N LEU A 219 -29.41 7.78 -63.34
CA LEU A 219 -29.68 9.13 -63.80
C LEU A 219 -30.91 9.10 -64.73
N ARG A 220 -32.03 9.63 -64.24
CA ARG A 220 -33.23 9.83 -65.06
C ARG A 220 -32.93 10.98 -66.02
N VAL A 221 -32.57 10.63 -67.26
CA VAL A 221 -32.36 11.62 -68.32
C VAL A 221 -33.69 12.32 -68.58
N ARG A 222 -33.75 13.60 -68.23
CA ARG A 222 -34.90 14.46 -68.49
C ARG A 222 -34.90 14.78 -69.98
N LYS A 223 -35.81 14.15 -70.74
CA LYS A 223 -36.00 14.40 -72.17
C LYS A 223 -36.44 15.87 -72.35
N LYS A 224 -35.72 16.59 -73.22
CA LYS A 224 -36.01 17.96 -73.63
C LYS A 224 -37.19 17.97 -74.59
#